data_AF-A0A3B8YZA7-F1
#
_entry.id   AF-A0A3B8YZA7-F1
#
_cell.length_a   1.000
_cell.length_b   1.000
_cell.length_c   1.000
_cell.angle_alpha   90.00
_cell.angle_beta   90.00
_cell.angle_gamma   90.00
#
_symmetry.space_group_name_H-M   'P 1'
#
loop_
_entity.id
_entity.type
_entity.pdbx_description
1 polymer ?
#
loop_
_entity_poly.entity_id
_entity_poly.type
_entity_poly.pdbx_seq_one_letter_code
_entity_poly.pdbx_strand_id
1 'polypeptide(L)'
;MDTIDPFAGVPAPLRAAMLARGFEKLTSVQEAVLSASSAGRNLRISSQTGSGKTLALGLRLADDLLEEQSGAASGPRVLLITPTRELAVQVAGELKWLFAQVRGVAVEVVTGGSDIGRERRALRKAPCVLVGTPGRLLDHMRTRTLNCGSIRQVVLDEADQMLDMGFREELEAILEGLPEDRCSHLVSATFPAAVKRLADRFQQDPLHVEGTRLGEANADIQHVAHRIRTHELERALVNVLLHARGERVLVFVRRRVDATELSERLSANGLAAAPFSGDLNQTQRTRTLNAFKNGEQDILIATDVAARGIDVPEIGMVIHADVPTDVENYTHRSGRTGRAGHKGRSVLMVPVQAQNRVRRILSSAGVEAQWQPVPSPAQIEKRYTKKFRRDLHAILADSSLVSEKQVAYASVLLEQREPAEIIAALLQMAEPQPALKGYSVEEVAEGSSAGGAGRRRRSAPGSFQGFEINWGKQKGATASRILSHLCRRGNLSSAEVGAIRIGPSSSTFEIATAGADAFEKICRRPDDRDPSVRIRRRKGNAEAEHSGRPKQHRSKGRGAYGERAAKARAGGHGSHG
;
A
#
# COMPACT_ATOMS: atom_id res chain seq x y z
N MET A 1 -13.64 -24.63 -36.00
CA MET A 1 -13.00 -23.83 -34.94
C MET A 1 -13.30 -22.40 -35.29
N ASP A 2 -14.36 -21.83 -34.72
CA ASP A 2 -14.66 -20.42 -34.93
C ASP A 2 -13.54 -19.60 -34.29
N THR A 3 -12.73 -18.94 -35.11
CA THR A 3 -11.80 -17.92 -34.67
C THR A 3 -12.61 -16.78 -34.07
N ILE A 4 -12.76 -16.79 -32.75
CA ILE A 4 -13.33 -15.68 -31.98
C ILE A 4 -12.47 -14.45 -32.27
N ASP A 5 -13.04 -13.42 -32.91
CA ASP A 5 -12.34 -12.16 -33.14
C ASP A 5 -11.98 -11.56 -31.78
N PRO A 6 -10.67 -11.43 -31.45
CA PRO A 6 -10.23 -10.97 -30.13
C PRO A 6 -10.60 -9.51 -29.84
N PHE A 7 -11.09 -8.78 -30.84
CA PHE A 7 -11.57 -7.40 -30.72
C PHE A 7 -13.05 -7.25 -31.13
N ALA A 8 -13.84 -8.32 -31.05
CA ALA A 8 -15.27 -8.28 -31.32
C ALA A 8 -15.94 -7.18 -30.47
N GLY A 9 -16.71 -6.29 -31.12
CA GLY A 9 -17.38 -5.16 -30.47
C GLY A 9 -16.53 -3.90 -30.28
N VAL A 10 -15.25 -3.91 -30.65
CA VAL A 10 -14.41 -2.69 -30.64
C VAL A 10 -14.63 -1.88 -31.92
N PRO A 11 -14.94 -0.56 -31.83
CA PRO A 11 -15.09 0.27 -33.00
C PRO A 11 -13.84 0.32 -33.89
N ALA A 12 -14.02 0.35 -35.21
CA ALA A 12 -12.93 0.20 -36.19
C ALA A 12 -11.73 1.17 -35.98
N PRO A 13 -11.92 2.47 -35.68
CA PRO A 13 -10.79 3.37 -35.44
C PRO A 13 -9.96 3.00 -34.20
N LEU A 14 -10.62 2.56 -33.12
CA LEU A 14 -9.96 2.15 -31.88
C LEU A 14 -9.26 0.80 -32.07
N ARG A 15 -9.91 -0.14 -32.79
CA ARG A 15 -9.30 -1.42 -33.16
C ARG A 15 -7.99 -1.21 -33.93
N ALA A 16 -7.99 -0.31 -34.90
CA ALA A 16 -6.77 0.05 -35.64
C ALA A 16 -5.68 0.64 -34.73
N ALA A 17 -6.04 1.53 -33.81
CA ALA A 17 -5.10 2.11 -32.85
C ALA A 17 -4.50 1.06 -31.90
N MET A 18 -5.30 0.11 -31.42
CA MET A 18 -4.84 -0.98 -30.56
C MET A 18 -3.92 -1.95 -31.31
N LEU A 19 -4.26 -2.33 -32.54
CA LEU A 19 -3.40 -3.18 -33.37
C LEU A 19 -2.06 -2.50 -33.69
N ALA A 20 -2.05 -1.19 -33.97
CA ALA A 20 -0.83 -0.43 -34.18
C ALA A 20 0.09 -0.36 -32.94
N ARG A 21 -0.48 -0.57 -31.74
CA ARG A 21 0.25 -0.68 -30.47
C ARG A 21 0.67 -2.12 -30.12
N GLY A 22 0.36 -3.09 -30.97
CA GLY A 22 0.74 -4.49 -30.77
C GLY A 22 -0.17 -5.26 -29.82
N PHE A 23 -1.41 -4.82 -29.60
CA PHE A 23 -2.37 -5.59 -28.81
C PHE A 23 -2.82 -6.83 -29.59
N GLU A 24 -2.73 -8.00 -28.96
CA GLU A 24 -3.18 -9.28 -29.55
C GLU A 24 -4.59 -9.67 -29.09
N LYS A 25 -4.96 -9.32 -27.86
CA LYS A 25 -6.27 -9.60 -27.25
C LYS A 25 -6.64 -8.56 -26.20
N LEU A 26 -7.92 -8.49 -25.88
CA LEU A 26 -8.44 -7.68 -24.79
C LEU A 26 -8.13 -8.30 -23.42
N THR A 27 -8.04 -7.46 -22.38
CA THR A 27 -8.00 -7.92 -20.99
C THR A 27 -9.41 -8.21 -20.48
N SER A 28 -9.53 -9.04 -19.44
CA SER A 28 -10.84 -9.40 -18.85
C SER A 28 -11.69 -8.20 -18.48
N VAL A 29 -11.09 -7.11 -17.98
CA VAL A 29 -11.83 -5.87 -17.65
C VAL A 29 -12.25 -5.11 -18.91
N GLN A 30 -11.47 -5.15 -19.99
CA GLN A 30 -11.83 -4.52 -21.27
C GLN A 30 -13.01 -5.26 -21.91
N GLU A 31 -12.96 -6.59 -21.93
CA GLU A 31 -14.07 -7.44 -22.38
C GLU A 31 -15.32 -7.25 -21.51
N ALA A 32 -15.18 -7.21 -20.19
CA ALA A 32 -16.30 -7.01 -19.27
C ALA A 32 -16.98 -5.64 -19.46
N VAL A 33 -16.19 -4.59 -19.72
CA VAL A 33 -16.74 -3.24 -20.00
C VAL A 33 -17.39 -3.15 -21.38
N LEU A 34 -16.85 -3.82 -22.40
CA LEU A 34 -17.47 -3.88 -23.73
C LEU A 34 -18.75 -4.72 -23.75
N SER A 35 -18.74 -5.89 -23.10
CA SER A 35 -19.84 -6.85 -23.08
C SER A 35 -20.99 -6.43 -22.19
N ALA A 36 -20.74 -5.55 -21.21
CA ALA A 36 -21.77 -4.88 -20.47
C ALA A 36 -22.69 -4.13 -21.45
N SER A 37 -23.89 -4.68 -21.70
CA SER A 37 -24.98 -4.06 -22.46
C SER A 37 -25.44 -2.79 -21.73
N SER A 38 -24.64 -1.74 -21.86
CA SER A 38 -24.58 -0.58 -20.97
C SER A 38 -24.73 0.73 -21.70
N ALA A 39 -25.25 0.72 -22.94
CA ALA A 39 -25.62 1.94 -23.65
C ALA A 39 -26.49 2.81 -22.71
N GLY A 40 -26.00 4.02 -22.40
CA GLY A 40 -26.62 4.94 -21.44
C GLY A 40 -26.57 4.58 -19.95
N ARG A 41 -25.93 3.48 -19.52
CA ARG A 41 -25.82 3.11 -18.09
C ARG A 41 -24.49 3.54 -17.46
N ASN A 42 -24.59 3.87 -16.18
CA ASN A 42 -23.45 4.16 -15.31
C ASN A 42 -22.68 2.89 -14.99
N LEU A 43 -21.35 2.99 -14.84
CA LEU A 43 -20.51 1.85 -14.50
C LEU A 43 -19.83 2.05 -13.15
N ARG A 44 -19.78 0.99 -12.35
CA ARG A 44 -18.93 0.86 -11.17
C ARG A 44 -17.90 -0.22 -11.44
N ILE A 45 -16.70 0.20 -11.81
CA ILE A 45 -15.63 -0.70 -12.24
C ILE A 45 -14.72 -0.97 -11.05
N SER A 46 -14.73 -2.21 -10.58
CA SER A 46 -13.82 -2.72 -9.56
C SER A 46 -12.70 -3.50 -10.24
N SER A 47 -11.49 -2.93 -10.28
CA SER A 47 -10.31 -3.65 -10.80
C SER A 47 -9.03 -3.01 -10.29
N GLN A 48 -7.91 -3.72 -10.37
CA GLN A 48 -6.60 -3.27 -9.86
C GLN A 48 -5.83 -2.46 -10.90
N THR A 49 -4.90 -1.61 -10.46
CA THR A 49 -4.03 -0.84 -11.36
C THR A 49 -3.20 -1.78 -12.25
N GLY A 50 -3.08 -1.47 -13.54
CA GLY A 50 -2.35 -2.31 -14.51
C GLY A 50 -3.16 -3.41 -15.20
N SER A 51 -4.45 -3.55 -14.90
CA SER A 51 -5.38 -4.48 -15.58
C SER A 51 -5.88 -4.01 -16.95
N GLY A 52 -5.48 -2.83 -17.41
CA GLY A 52 -5.96 -2.23 -18.66
C GLY A 52 -7.24 -1.40 -18.53
N LYS A 53 -7.61 -0.99 -17.29
CA LYS A 53 -8.79 -0.13 -16.98
C LYS A 53 -8.91 1.12 -17.84
N THR A 54 -7.81 1.83 -18.08
CA THR A 54 -7.83 3.09 -18.84
C THR A 54 -8.32 2.87 -20.27
N LEU A 55 -7.93 1.76 -20.91
CA LEU A 55 -8.41 1.40 -22.24
C LEU A 55 -9.84 0.87 -22.18
N ALA A 56 -10.22 0.13 -21.13
CA ALA A 56 -11.61 -0.29 -20.93
C ALA A 56 -12.54 0.94 -20.84
N LEU A 57 -12.12 1.99 -20.14
CA LEU A 57 -12.81 3.28 -20.12
C LEU A 57 -12.82 3.93 -21.50
N GLY A 58 -11.68 4.02 -22.18
CA GLY A 58 -11.61 4.57 -23.54
C GLY A 58 -12.58 3.90 -24.51
N LEU A 59 -12.74 2.57 -24.41
CA LEU A 59 -13.73 1.80 -25.16
C LEU A 59 -15.16 2.19 -24.79
N ARG A 60 -15.47 2.34 -23.49
CA ARG A 60 -16.80 2.80 -23.04
C ARG A 60 -17.13 4.22 -23.51
N LEU A 61 -16.14 5.10 -23.52
CA LEU A 61 -16.28 6.50 -23.91
C LEU A 61 -16.40 6.67 -25.43
N ALA A 62 -16.13 5.63 -26.21
CA ALA A 62 -16.01 5.71 -27.67
C ALA A 62 -17.32 6.08 -28.36
N ASP A 63 -18.46 5.57 -27.88
CA ASP A 63 -19.78 5.78 -28.51
C ASP A 63 -20.09 7.27 -28.70
N ASP A 64 -19.95 8.05 -27.62
CA ASP A 64 -20.16 9.50 -27.67
C ASP A 64 -19.09 10.24 -28.45
N LEU A 65 -17.92 9.65 -28.68
CA LEU A 65 -16.80 10.30 -29.35
C LEU A 65 -16.80 10.07 -30.87
N LEU A 66 -17.34 8.94 -31.32
CA LEU A 66 -17.37 8.50 -32.71
C LEU A 66 -18.55 9.08 -33.52
N GLU A 67 -19.61 9.59 -32.87
CA GLU A 67 -20.71 10.27 -33.56
C GLU A 67 -20.20 11.48 -34.37
N GLU A 68 -20.49 11.50 -35.68
CA GLU A 68 -20.15 12.62 -36.58
C GLU A 68 -20.91 13.89 -36.16
N GLN A 69 -20.18 15.00 -36.04
CA GLN A 69 -20.72 16.23 -35.48
C GLN A 69 -21.68 16.93 -36.46
N SER A 70 -22.91 17.17 -35.99
CA SER A 70 -23.80 18.21 -36.54
C SER A 70 -23.72 19.45 -35.63
N GLY A 71 -22.71 20.30 -35.83
CA GLY A 71 -22.56 21.59 -35.14
C GLY A 71 -21.24 21.79 -34.39
N ALA A 72 -20.91 23.05 -34.10
CA ALA A 72 -19.69 23.41 -33.37
C ALA A 72 -19.85 23.12 -31.86
N ALA A 73 -19.25 22.03 -31.37
CA ALA A 73 -19.20 21.75 -29.93
C ALA A 73 -18.48 22.89 -29.18
N SER A 74 -19.07 23.36 -28.07
CA SER A 74 -18.58 24.52 -27.28
C SER A 74 -17.69 24.12 -26.09
N GLY A 75 -17.36 22.83 -25.94
CA GLY A 75 -16.58 22.31 -24.82
C GLY A 75 -16.42 20.78 -24.86
N PRO A 76 -15.76 20.19 -23.84
CA PRO A 76 -15.59 18.74 -23.74
C PRO A 76 -16.92 17.99 -23.60
N ARG A 77 -16.95 16.79 -24.19
CA ARG A 77 -18.03 15.80 -24.05
C ARG A 77 -17.72 14.79 -22.94
N VAL A 78 -16.43 14.56 -22.69
CA VAL A 78 -15.97 13.60 -21.69
C VAL A 78 -15.05 14.30 -20.71
N LEU A 79 -15.32 14.11 -19.42
CA LEU A 79 -14.49 14.57 -18.32
C LEU A 79 -13.95 13.39 -17.51
N LEU A 80 -12.63 13.25 -17.41
CA LEU A 80 -11.97 12.27 -16.55
C LEU A 80 -11.31 12.99 -15.37
N ILE A 81 -11.70 12.62 -14.16
CA ILE A 81 -11.19 13.17 -12.91
C ILE A 81 -10.29 12.11 -12.27
N THR A 82 -9.05 12.50 -11.96
CA THR A 82 -8.01 11.61 -11.41
C THR A 82 -7.37 12.23 -10.15
N PRO A 83 -6.92 11.44 -9.16
CA PRO A 83 -6.37 11.97 -7.90
C PRO A 83 -5.05 12.72 -8.03
N THR A 84 -4.22 12.38 -9.02
CA THR A 84 -2.84 12.87 -9.12
C THR A 84 -2.55 13.40 -10.52
N ARG A 85 -1.57 14.28 -10.61
CA ARG A 85 -1.14 14.90 -11.87
C ARG A 85 -0.51 13.85 -12.78
N GLU A 86 0.26 12.95 -12.19
CA GLU A 86 0.93 11.86 -12.89
C GLU A 86 -0.09 10.92 -13.54
N LEU A 87 -1.12 10.53 -12.80
CA LEU A 87 -2.19 9.70 -13.36
C LEU A 87 -2.98 10.44 -14.44
N ALA A 88 -3.27 11.73 -14.27
CA ALA A 88 -3.93 12.53 -15.29
C ALA A 88 -3.16 12.54 -16.61
N VAL A 89 -1.83 12.74 -16.55
CA VAL A 89 -0.95 12.72 -17.72
C VAL A 89 -0.89 11.33 -18.34
N GLN A 90 -0.83 10.27 -17.53
CA GLN A 90 -0.85 8.90 -18.01
C GLN A 90 -2.15 8.58 -18.74
N VAL A 91 -3.29 8.84 -18.10
CA VAL A 91 -4.62 8.60 -18.69
C VAL A 91 -4.80 9.39 -19.98
N ALA A 92 -4.41 10.67 -20.00
CA ALA A 92 -4.45 11.47 -21.21
C ALA A 92 -3.53 10.92 -22.31
N GLY A 93 -2.33 10.44 -21.95
CA GLY A 93 -1.40 9.79 -22.86
C GLY A 93 -2.02 8.55 -23.50
N GLU A 94 -2.67 7.70 -22.70
CA GLU A 94 -3.35 6.49 -23.16
C GLU A 94 -4.51 6.81 -24.11
N LEU A 95 -5.37 7.76 -23.74
CA LEU A 95 -6.51 8.14 -24.58
C LEU A 95 -6.10 8.83 -25.88
N LYS A 96 -4.99 9.60 -25.88
CA LYS A 96 -4.49 10.27 -27.09
C LYS A 96 -4.19 9.32 -28.22
N TRP A 97 -3.50 8.21 -27.93
CA TRP A 97 -3.18 7.25 -28.98
C TRP A 97 -4.37 6.39 -29.34
N LEU A 98 -5.22 6.04 -28.37
CA LEU A 98 -6.41 5.23 -28.59
C LEU A 98 -7.39 5.94 -29.55
N PHE A 99 -7.55 7.25 -29.39
CA PHE A 99 -8.40 8.09 -30.24
C PHE A 99 -7.66 8.75 -31.41
N ALA A 100 -6.39 8.43 -31.66
CA ALA A 100 -5.60 9.08 -32.70
C ALA A 100 -6.20 8.94 -34.11
N GLN A 101 -6.95 7.86 -34.36
CA GLN A 101 -7.64 7.58 -35.62
C GLN A 101 -9.07 8.13 -35.66
N VAL A 102 -9.55 8.77 -34.59
CA VAL A 102 -10.90 9.36 -34.54
C VAL A 102 -10.82 10.83 -34.93
N ARG A 103 -11.40 11.16 -36.08
CA ARG A 103 -11.35 12.52 -36.64
C ARG A 103 -11.99 13.52 -35.68
N GLY A 104 -11.27 14.61 -35.41
CA GLY A 104 -11.78 15.72 -34.59
C GLY A 104 -11.75 15.47 -33.07
N VAL A 105 -11.33 14.30 -32.59
CA VAL A 105 -11.20 14.03 -31.16
C VAL A 105 -9.85 14.51 -30.66
N ALA A 106 -9.88 15.54 -29.81
CA ALA A 106 -8.70 16.02 -29.08
C ALA A 106 -8.83 15.69 -27.59
N VAL A 107 -7.71 15.24 -27.00
CA VAL A 107 -7.60 14.94 -25.57
C VAL A 107 -6.64 15.95 -24.94
N GLU A 108 -7.11 16.68 -23.93
CA GLU A 108 -6.30 17.63 -23.17
C GLU A 108 -6.24 17.28 -21.69
N VAL A 109 -5.21 17.81 -21.02
CA VAL A 109 -4.96 17.56 -19.60
C VAL A 109 -4.77 18.86 -18.83
N VAL A 110 -5.44 19.00 -17.68
CA VAL A 110 -5.33 20.15 -16.78
C VAL A 110 -5.04 19.71 -15.35
N THR A 111 -3.93 20.18 -14.79
CA THR A 111 -3.45 19.72 -13.48
C THR A 111 -2.88 20.87 -12.65
N GLY A 112 -2.77 20.71 -11.33
CA GLY A 112 -2.05 21.69 -10.54
C GLY A 112 -0.58 21.83 -11.00
N GLY A 113 0.03 22.99 -10.86
CA GLY A 113 1.47 23.18 -11.13
C GLY A 113 1.89 23.26 -12.61
N SER A 114 0.99 22.99 -13.56
CA SER A 114 1.16 23.39 -14.97
C SER A 114 0.83 24.87 -15.19
N ASP A 115 1.38 25.44 -16.27
CA ASP A 115 1.12 26.83 -16.68
C ASP A 115 -0.35 27.05 -17.05
N ILE A 116 -1.04 27.88 -16.27
CA ILE A 116 -2.47 28.16 -16.45
C ILE A 116 -2.75 28.86 -17.80
N GLY A 117 -1.79 29.62 -18.34
CA GLY A 117 -1.92 30.28 -19.64
C GLY A 117 -1.96 29.28 -20.79
N ARG A 118 -1.13 28.23 -20.73
CA ARG A 118 -1.15 27.09 -21.65
C ARG A 118 -2.45 26.31 -21.53
N GLU A 119 -2.92 26.02 -20.32
CA GLU A 119 -4.19 25.33 -20.09
C GLU A 119 -5.37 26.10 -20.68
N ARG A 120 -5.47 27.41 -20.43
CA ARG A 120 -6.49 28.30 -21.01
C ARG A 120 -6.48 28.28 -22.54
N ARG A 121 -5.29 28.31 -23.16
CA ARG A 121 -5.15 28.23 -24.62
C ARG A 121 -5.60 26.88 -25.17
N ALA A 122 -5.31 25.78 -24.46
CA ALA A 122 -5.76 24.45 -24.84
C ALA A 122 -7.29 24.32 -24.74
N LEU A 123 -7.88 24.78 -23.64
CA LEU A 123 -9.34 24.74 -23.43
C LEU A 123 -10.12 25.57 -24.46
N ARG A 124 -9.57 26.70 -24.92
CA ARG A 124 -10.17 27.51 -26.01
C ARG A 124 -10.30 26.76 -27.34
N LYS A 125 -9.55 25.68 -27.55
CA LYS A 125 -9.66 24.82 -28.73
C LYS A 125 -10.81 23.80 -28.62
N ALA A 126 -11.58 23.83 -27.52
CA ALA A 126 -12.70 22.94 -27.25
C ALA A 126 -12.34 21.45 -27.41
N PRO A 127 -11.41 20.92 -26.61
CA PRO A 127 -11.04 19.51 -26.69
C PRO A 127 -12.25 18.63 -26.36
N CYS A 128 -12.41 17.50 -27.06
CA CYS A 128 -13.53 16.59 -26.84
C CYS A 128 -13.43 15.85 -25.50
N VAL A 129 -12.20 15.54 -25.08
CA VAL A 129 -11.90 14.83 -23.84
C VAL A 129 -11.00 15.69 -22.98
N LEU A 130 -11.39 15.88 -21.72
CA LEU A 130 -10.60 16.59 -20.73
C LEU A 130 -10.26 15.65 -19.57
N VAL A 131 -8.98 15.54 -19.26
CA VAL A 131 -8.48 14.81 -18.08
C VAL A 131 -7.94 15.82 -17.07
N GLY A 132 -8.24 15.68 -15.78
CA GLY A 132 -7.67 16.58 -14.79
C GLY A 132 -7.77 16.15 -13.35
N THR A 133 -7.14 16.95 -12.50
CA THR A 133 -7.20 16.80 -11.03
C THR A 133 -8.30 17.67 -10.43
N PRO A 134 -9.00 17.24 -9.35
CA PRO A 134 -10.16 17.94 -8.79
C PRO A 134 -9.96 19.44 -8.59
N GLY A 135 -8.95 19.86 -7.83
CA GLY A 135 -8.72 21.28 -7.54
C GLY A 135 -8.55 22.13 -8.81
N ARG A 136 -7.73 21.69 -9.78
CA ARG A 136 -7.50 22.45 -11.02
C ARG A 136 -8.75 22.49 -11.92
N LEU A 137 -9.50 21.40 -12.00
CA LEU A 137 -10.75 21.36 -12.76
C LEU A 137 -11.76 22.35 -12.17
N LEU A 138 -11.93 22.34 -10.85
CA LEU A 138 -12.81 23.25 -10.15
C LEU A 138 -12.39 24.73 -10.35
N ASP A 139 -11.09 25.03 -10.34
CA ASP A 139 -10.58 26.37 -10.63
C ASP A 139 -10.98 26.84 -12.04
N HIS A 140 -10.85 25.97 -13.05
CA HIS A 140 -11.25 26.30 -14.42
C HIS A 140 -12.76 26.48 -14.57
N MET A 141 -13.57 25.69 -13.86
CA MET A 141 -15.02 25.84 -13.81
C MET A 141 -15.42 27.17 -13.15
N ARG A 142 -14.86 27.48 -11.98
CA ARG A 142 -15.13 28.73 -11.23
C ARG A 142 -14.74 29.98 -12.02
N THR A 143 -13.62 29.93 -12.73
CA THR A 143 -13.15 31.04 -13.58
C THR A 143 -13.82 31.09 -14.96
N ARG A 144 -14.79 30.20 -15.24
CA ARG A 144 -15.50 30.08 -16.53
C ARG A 144 -14.56 29.93 -17.73
N THR A 145 -13.40 29.32 -17.52
CA THR A 145 -12.45 29.01 -18.59
C THR A 145 -12.66 27.61 -19.15
N LEU A 146 -13.42 26.77 -18.43
CA LEU A 146 -13.94 25.48 -18.88
C LEU A 146 -15.46 25.59 -19.04
N ASN A 147 -15.96 25.23 -20.22
CA ASN A 147 -17.39 25.08 -20.47
C ASN A 147 -17.80 23.60 -20.31
N CYS A 148 -18.57 23.30 -19.27
CA CYS A 148 -19.03 21.94 -18.96
C CYS A 148 -20.37 21.57 -19.62
N GLY A 149 -21.02 22.49 -20.33
CA GLY A 149 -22.40 22.31 -20.80
C GLY A 149 -22.60 21.20 -21.84
N SER A 150 -21.52 20.72 -22.45
CA SER A 150 -21.55 19.64 -23.45
C SER A 150 -21.11 18.28 -22.88
N ILE A 151 -20.82 18.18 -21.58
CA ILE A 151 -20.37 16.93 -20.96
C ILE A 151 -21.52 15.93 -20.90
N ARG A 152 -21.33 14.77 -21.56
CA ARG A 152 -22.23 13.62 -21.55
C ARG A 152 -21.71 12.46 -20.70
N GLN A 153 -20.39 12.38 -20.52
CA GLN A 153 -19.77 11.35 -19.68
C GLN A 153 -18.76 11.94 -18.70
N VAL A 154 -18.84 11.52 -17.44
CA VAL A 154 -17.84 11.81 -16.42
C VAL A 154 -17.28 10.53 -15.83
N VAL A 155 -15.97 10.47 -15.62
CA VAL A 155 -15.27 9.35 -15.01
C VAL A 155 -14.56 9.83 -13.75
N LEU A 156 -14.79 9.16 -12.63
CA LEU A 156 -13.98 9.28 -11.41
C LEU A 156 -13.02 8.09 -11.36
N ASP A 157 -11.77 8.29 -11.75
CA ASP A 157 -10.73 7.25 -11.69
C ASP A 157 -9.97 7.32 -10.37
N GLU A 158 -9.81 6.17 -9.71
CA GLU A 158 -9.25 6.04 -8.35
C GLU A 158 -10.01 6.91 -7.32
N ALA A 159 -11.34 6.77 -7.30
CA ALA A 159 -12.23 7.59 -6.47
C ALA A 159 -12.00 7.42 -4.95
N ASP A 160 -11.63 6.22 -4.50
CA ASP A 160 -11.16 5.96 -3.14
C ASP A 160 -9.98 6.86 -2.76
N GLN A 161 -8.99 6.94 -3.64
CA GLN A 161 -7.80 7.76 -3.40
C GLN A 161 -8.11 9.25 -3.38
N MET A 162 -9.01 9.73 -4.24
CA MET A 162 -9.41 11.14 -4.21
C MET A 162 -10.05 11.51 -2.87
N LEU A 163 -10.88 10.64 -2.32
CA LEU A 163 -11.50 10.85 -1.00
C LEU A 163 -10.47 10.78 0.13
N ASP A 164 -9.51 9.85 0.07
CA ASP A 164 -8.40 9.78 1.04
C ASP A 164 -7.55 11.05 1.05
N MET A 165 -7.39 11.68 -0.12
CA MET A 165 -6.64 12.93 -0.28
C MET A 165 -7.43 14.16 0.14
N GLY A 166 -8.70 14.00 0.55
CA GLY A 166 -9.55 15.08 1.02
C GLY A 166 -10.30 15.83 -0.06
N PHE A 167 -10.30 15.38 -1.33
CA PHE A 167 -10.94 16.09 -2.45
C PHE A 167 -12.47 15.97 -2.49
N ARG A 168 -13.14 15.69 -1.37
CA ARG A 168 -14.58 15.44 -1.36
C ARG A 168 -15.34 16.68 -1.82
N GLU A 169 -15.04 17.84 -1.24
CA GLU A 169 -15.76 19.08 -1.51
C GLU A 169 -15.57 19.50 -2.97
N GLU A 170 -14.36 19.34 -3.51
CA GLU A 170 -14.08 19.65 -4.91
C GLU A 170 -14.79 18.69 -5.87
N LEU A 171 -14.82 17.39 -5.56
CA LEU A 171 -15.56 16.41 -6.37
C LEU A 171 -17.06 16.70 -6.40
N GLU A 172 -17.65 16.98 -5.24
CA GLU A 172 -19.08 17.33 -5.15
C GLU A 172 -19.38 18.60 -5.95
N ALA A 173 -18.58 19.66 -5.78
CA ALA A 173 -18.76 20.91 -6.52
C ALA A 173 -18.58 20.76 -8.04
N ILE A 174 -17.65 19.92 -8.49
CA ILE A 174 -17.50 19.60 -9.92
C ILE A 174 -18.75 18.89 -10.42
N LEU A 175 -19.17 17.80 -9.77
CA LEU A 175 -20.28 16.97 -10.23
C LEU A 175 -21.64 17.66 -10.19
N GLU A 176 -21.84 18.60 -9.27
CA GLU A 176 -23.01 19.49 -9.22
C GLU A 176 -23.00 20.52 -10.35
N GLY A 177 -21.83 20.92 -10.82
CA GLY A 177 -21.67 21.84 -11.95
C GLY A 177 -21.76 21.18 -13.34
N LEU A 178 -22.06 19.87 -13.42
CA LEU A 178 -22.21 19.13 -14.67
C LEU A 178 -23.70 18.95 -15.06
N PRO A 179 -24.01 18.77 -16.36
CA PRO A 179 -25.37 18.46 -16.81
C PRO A 179 -25.97 17.23 -16.11
N GLU A 180 -27.26 17.27 -15.75
CA GLU A 180 -27.94 16.14 -15.08
C GLU A 180 -28.05 14.90 -15.98
N ASP A 181 -28.37 15.11 -17.26
CA ASP A 181 -28.43 14.04 -18.26
C ASP A 181 -27.01 13.67 -18.74
N ARG A 182 -26.37 12.80 -17.96
CA ARG A 182 -25.02 12.30 -18.23
C ARG A 182 -24.82 10.87 -17.69
N CYS A 183 -23.87 10.15 -18.27
CA CYS A 183 -23.30 8.96 -17.66
C CYS A 183 -22.18 9.33 -16.68
N SER A 184 -22.29 8.89 -15.43
CA SER A 184 -21.25 8.97 -14.41
C SER A 184 -20.66 7.58 -14.19
N HIS A 185 -19.37 7.40 -14.49
CA HIS A 185 -18.63 6.17 -14.25
C HIS A 185 -17.70 6.34 -13.05
N LEU A 186 -17.62 5.31 -12.21
CA LEU A 186 -16.74 5.28 -11.05
C LEU A 186 -15.82 4.08 -11.15
N VAL A 187 -14.53 4.33 -11.01
CA VAL A 187 -13.48 3.33 -11.13
C VAL A 187 -12.68 3.36 -9.85
N SER A 188 -12.59 2.21 -9.19
CA SER A 188 -11.90 2.11 -7.92
C SER A 188 -11.36 0.71 -7.71
N ALA A 189 -10.28 0.59 -6.93
CA ALA A 189 -9.82 -0.73 -6.49
C ALA A 189 -10.75 -1.29 -5.41
N THR A 190 -11.24 -0.42 -4.52
CA THR A 190 -12.18 -0.78 -3.45
C THR A 190 -13.36 0.18 -3.39
N PHE A 191 -14.48 -0.27 -2.79
CA PHE A 191 -15.68 0.55 -2.61
C PHE A 191 -16.01 0.70 -1.12
N PRO A 192 -15.20 1.46 -0.35
CA PRO A 192 -15.50 1.75 1.05
C PRO A 192 -16.77 2.60 1.16
N ALA A 193 -17.33 2.70 2.37
CA ALA A 193 -18.60 3.40 2.59
C ALA A 193 -18.59 4.86 2.08
N ALA A 194 -17.46 5.54 2.12
CA ALA A 194 -17.34 6.91 1.59
C ALA A 194 -17.46 6.97 0.06
N VAL A 195 -16.80 6.04 -0.66
CA VAL A 195 -16.91 5.92 -2.12
C VAL A 195 -18.33 5.52 -2.51
N LYS A 196 -18.94 4.57 -1.80
CA LYS A 196 -20.34 4.18 -2.04
C LYS A 196 -21.30 5.36 -1.90
N ARG A 197 -21.18 6.17 -0.83
CA ARG A 197 -22.02 7.37 -0.67
C ARG A 197 -21.85 8.38 -1.81
N LEU A 198 -20.62 8.62 -2.26
CA LEU A 198 -20.37 9.48 -3.42
C LEU A 198 -21.03 8.88 -4.67
N ALA A 199 -20.84 7.59 -4.89
CA ALA A 199 -21.39 6.86 -6.03
C ALA A 199 -22.92 6.88 -6.04
N ASP A 200 -23.57 6.66 -4.90
CA ASP A 200 -25.03 6.62 -4.76
C ASP A 200 -25.67 8.02 -4.96
N ARG A 201 -24.92 9.10 -4.69
CA ARG A 201 -25.39 10.48 -4.91
C ARG A 201 -25.33 10.90 -6.38
N PHE A 202 -24.36 10.41 -7.14
CA PHE A 202 -24.06 10.93 -8.49
C PHE A 202 -24.17 9.89 -9.62
N GLN A 203 -24.56 8.64 -9.31
CA GLN A 203 -24.87 7.61 -10.29
C GLN A 203 -26.32 7.15 -10.12
N GLN A 204 -27.03 7.02 -11.23
CA GLN A 204 -28.32 6.35 -11.35
C GLN A 204 -28.13 4.94 -11.93
N ASP A 205 -28.77 3.93 -11.34
CA ASP A 205 -28.76 2.52 -11.79
C ASP A 205 -27.40 2.00 -12.33
N PRO A 206 -26.32 2.03 -11.52
CA PRO A 206 -25.00 1.65 -12.00
C PRO A 206 -24.85 0.14 -12.14
N LEU A 207 -24.30 -0.29 -13.28
CA LEU A 207 -23.85 -1.66 -13.47
C LEU A 207 -22.49 -1.86 -12.79
N HIS A 208 -22.40 -2.88 -11.95
CA HIS A 208 -21.15 -3.31 -11.34
C HIS A 208 -20.38 -4.21 -12.31
N VAL A 209 -19.15 -3.80 -12.63
CA VAL A 209 -18.23 -4.56 -13.48
C VAL A 209 -17.01 -4.89 -12.64
N GLU A 210 -16.87 -6.17 -12.29
CA GLU A 210 -15.67 -6.67 -11.62
C GLU A 210 -14.77 -7.32 -12.68
N GLY A 211 -13.52 -6.87 -12.77
CA GLY A 211 -12.53 -7.50 -13.64
C GLY A 211 -12.00 -8.79 -12.99
N THR A 212 -10.83 -8.69 -12.37
CA THR A 212 -10.19 -9.81 -11.65
C THR A 212 -10.50 -9.72 -10.15
N ARG A 213 -10.86 -10.83 -9.49
CA ARG A 213 -11.17 -10.85 -8.05
C ARG A 213 -9.96 -10.41 -7.22
N LEU A 214 -10.19 -9.72 -6.10
CA LEU A 214 -9.16 -9.45 -5.10
C LEU A 214 -8.50 -10.79 -4.68
N GLY A 215 -7.18 -10.89 -4.83
CA GLY A 215 -6.39 -12.09 -4.49
C GLY A 215 -5.67 -12.73 -5.68
N GLU A 216 -6.28 -12.79 -6.87
CA GLU A 216 -5.66 -13.41 -8.06
C GLU A 216 -4.45 -12.61 -8.57
N ALA A 217 -4.47 -11.28 -8.41
CA ALA A 217 -3.35 -10.41 -8.78
C ALA A 217 -2.11 -10.55 -7.88
N ASN A 218 -2.23 -11.17 -6.70
CA ASN A 218 -1.10 -11.46 -5.83
C ASN A 218 -0.39 -12.77 -6.23
N ALA A 219 -0.94 -13.55 -7.17
CA ALA A 219 -0.33 -14.81 -7.60
C ALA A 219 1.06 -14.60 -8.21
N ASP A 220 1.26 -13.49 -8.94
CA ASP A 220 2.53 -13.14 -9.57
C ASP A 220 3.49 -12.39 -8.63
N ILE A 221 3.08 -12.12 -7.39
CA ILE A 221 3.88 -11.39 -6.40
C ILE A 221 4.34 -12.35 -5.30
N GLN A 222 5.66 -12.51 -5.16
CA GLN A 222 6.22 -13.17 -3.99
C GLN A 222 6.19 -12.21 -2.80
N HIS A 223 5.41 -12.54 -1.78
CA HIS A 223 5.32 -11.75 -0.56
C HIS A 223 6.30 -12.27 0.50
N VAL A 224 7.17 -11.41 1.02
CA VAL A 224 8.23 -11.75 1.98
C VAL A 224 8.11 -10.82 3.19
N ALA A 225 8.22 -11.37 4.40
CA ALA A 225 8.25 -10.59 5.62
C ALA A 225 9.55 -10.81 6.39
N HIS A 226 10.29 -9.74 6.62
CA HIS A 226 11.49 -9.73 7.44
C HIS A 226 11.17 -9.20 8.83
N ARG A 227 11.33 -10.05 9.83
CA ARG A 227 11.17 -9.63 11.23
C ARG A 227 12.43 -8.91 11.70
N ILE A 228 12.26 -7.71 12.23
CA ILE A 228 13.36 -6.83 12.66
C ILE A 228 13.05 -6.19 14.01
N ARG A 229 14.09 -5.73 14.71
CA ARG A 229 13.92 -4.71 15.76
C ARG A 229 13.84 -3.33 15.11
N THR A 230 13.09 -2.41 15.72
CA THR A 230 12.86 -1.07 15.16
C THR A 230 14.15 -0.31 14.87
N HIS A 231 15.15 -0.41 15.76
CA HIS A 231 16.43 0.29 15.59
C HIS A 231 17.33 -0.34 14.49
N GLU A 232 17.01 -1.53 14.00
CA GLU A 232 17.77 -2.23 12.95
C GLU A 232 17.19 -1.99 11.55
N LEU A 233 16.08 -1.25 11.43
CA LEU A 233 15.36 -1.06 10.17
C LEU A 233 16.27 -0.65 9.00
N GLU A 234 17.13 0.34 9.21
CA GLU A 234 17.99 0.87 8.16
C GLU A 234 19.07 -0.13 7.73
N ARG A 235 19.75 -0.75 8.70
CA ARG A 235 20.75 -1.81 8.42
C ARG A 235 20.12 -2.99 7.68
N ALA A 236 18.94 -3.39 8.12
CA ALA A 236 18.20 -4.47 7.50
C ALA A 236 17.73 -4.12 6.08
N LEU A 237 17.27 -2.88 5.88
CA LEU A 237 16.89 -2.38 4.56
C LEU A 237 18.09 -2.37 3.60
N VAL A 238 19.25 -1.88 4.04
CA VAL A 238 20.48 -1.91 3.21
C VAL A 238 20.83 -3.33 2.80
N ASN A 239 20.76 -4.30 3.72
CA ASN A 239 21.03 -5.71 3.37
C ASN A 239 20.06 -6.25 2.32
N VAL A 240 18.77 -5.94 2.43
CA VAL A 240 17.76 -6.33 1.44
C VAL A 240 18.06 -5.68 0.08
N LEU A 241 18.40 -4.40 0.05
CA LEU A 241 18.73 -3.65 -1.16
C LEU A 241 20.00 -4.17 -1.84
N LEU A 242 21.06 -4.43 -1.07
CA LEU A 242 22.28 -5.05 -1.58
C LEU A 242 22.00 -6.44 -2.15
N HIS A 243 21.15 -7.23 -1.49
CA HIS A 243 20.71 -8.52 -1.99
C HIS A 243 19.79 -8.42 -3.22
N ALA A 244 19.15 -7.27 -3.46
CA ALA A 244 18.29 -7.00 -4.60
C ALA A 244 19.03 -6.33 -5.78
N ARG A 245 20.37 -6.29 -5.78
CA ARG A 245 21.16 -5.57 -6.80
C ARG A 245 20.73 -5.94 -8.23
N GLY A 246 20.50 -4.89 -9.03
CA GLY A 246 20.06 -4.99 -10.41
C GLY A 246 18.54 -5.05 -10.60
N GLU A 247 17.77 -4.99 -9.51
CA GLU A 247 16.31 -4.84 -9.54
C GLU A 247 15.96 -3.36 -9.29
N ARG A 248 14.93 -2.84 -9.98
CA ARG A 248 14.35 -1.54 -9.62
C ARG A 248 13.49 -1.70 -8.37
N VAL A 249 13.75 -0.87 -7.37
CA VAL A 249 13.14 -1.00 -6.05
C VAL A 249 12.31 0.24 -5.70
N LEU A 250 11.06 0.05 -5.30
CA LEU A 250 10.21 1.09 -4.72
C LEU A 250 10.09 0.88 -3.21
N VAL A 251 10.58 1.82 -2.41
CA VAL A 251 10.54 1.76 -0.94
C VAL A 251 9.47 2.71 -0.41
N PHE A 252 8.50 2.19 0.34
CA PHE A 252 7.46 2.98 0.98
C PHE A 252 7.81 3.38 2.41
N VAL A 253 7.72 4.68 2.68
CA VAL A 253 7.87 5.31 4.00
C VAL A 253 6.64 6.13 4.36
N ARG A 254 6.41 6.40 5.65
CA ARG A 254 5.23 7.12 6.10
C ARG A 254 5.34 8.64 5.90
N ARG A 255 6.47 9.25 6.28
CA ARG A 255 6.62 10.72 6.27
C ARG A 255 7.50 11.16 5.12
N ARG A 256 7.27 12.39 4.64
CA ARG A 256 8.05 12.99 3.55
C ARG A 256 9.50 13.21 3.95
N VAL A 257 9.74 13.64 5.20
CA VAL A 257 11.07 13.80 5.78
C VAL A 257 11.84 12.48 5.76
N ASP A 258 11.18 11.36 6.11
CA ASP A 258 11.82 10.04 6.08
C ASP A 258 12.26 9.65 4.66
N ALA A 259 11.51 10.06 3.63
CA ALA A 259 11.87 9.77 2.24
C ALA A 259 13.17 10.47 1.85
N THR A 260 13.28 11.76 2.18
CA THR A 260 14.47 12.57 1.92
C THR A 260 15.67 12.04 2.70
N GLU A 261 15.58 11.96 4.03
CA GLU A 261 16.69 11.53 4.90
C GLU A 261 17.17 10.11 4.57
N LEU A 262 16.26 9.18 4.24
CA LEU A 262 16.66 7.84 3.85
C LEU A 262 17.36 7.83 2.49
N SER A 263 16.88 8.60 1.52
CA SER A 263 17.50 8.68 0.18
C SER A 263 18.92 9.25 0.22
N GLU A 264 19.15 10.28 1.03
CA GLU A 264 20.46 10.89 1.23
C GLU A 264 21.44 9.90 1.86
N ARG A 265 21.01 9.18 2.90
CA ARG A 265 21.83 8.16 3.57
C ARG A 265 22.15 6.98 2.68
N LEU A 266 21.19 6.49 1.89
CA LEU A 266 21.47 5.41 0.93
C LEU A 266 22.41 5.87 -0.17
N SER A 267 22.23 7.09 -0.70
CA SER A 267 23.11 7.68 -1.71
C SER A 267 24.54 7.91 -1.21
N ALA A 268 24.69 8.41 0.01
CA ALA A 268 26.00 8.57 0.67
C ALA A 268 26.73 7.23 0.83
N ASN A 269 25.98 6.13 0.89
CA ASN A 269 26.49 4.78 0.96
C ASN A 269 26.63 4.09 -0.42
N GLY A 270 26.55 4.85 -1.52
CA GLY A 270 26.77 4.34 -2.88
C GLY A 270 25.59 3.58 -3.48
N LEU A 271 24.40 3.67 -2.91
CA LEU A 271 23.17 3.13 -3.47
C LEU A 271 22.42 4.24 -4.20
N ALA A 272 22.16 4.07 -5.51
CA ALA A 272 21.47 5.05 -6.34
C ALA A 272 20.00 5.19 -5.93
N ALA A 273 19.73 6.07 -4.96
CA ALA A 273 18.42 6.26 -4.36
C ALA A 273 17.93 7.71 -4.47
N ALA A 274 16.68 7.88 -4.87
CA ALA A 274 16.04 9.20 -4.95
C ALA A 274 14.74 9.27 -4.13
N PRO A 275 14.44 10.42 -3.49
CA PRO A 275 13.17 10.62 -2.82
C PRO A 275 12.07 10.95 -3.83
N PHE A 276 10.85 10.52 -3.53
CA PHE A 276 9.64 10.87 -4.27
C PHE A 276 8.53 11.22 -3.29
N SER A 277 8.42 12.50 -2.95
CA SER A 277 7.48 13.00 -1.95
C SER A 277 6.68 14.19 -2.48
N GLY A 278 5.74 14.69 -1.66
CA GLY A 278 4.96 15.89 -1.98
C GLY A 278 5.77 17.20 -1.93
N ASP A 279 7.02 17.16 -1.48
CA ASP A 279 7.86 18.36 -1.35
C ASP A 279 8.61 18.68 -2.64
N LEU A 280 8.65 17.73 -3.59
CA LEU A 280 9.20 17.94 -4.92
C LEU A 280 8.25 18.76 -5.79
N ASN A 281 8.79 19.78 -6.46
CA ASN A 281 8.05 20.48 -7.51
C ASN A 281 7.85 19.59 -8.76
N GLN A 282 6.99 20.01 -9.70
CA GLN A 282 6.63 19.18 -10.85
C GLN A 282 7.83 18.82 -11.75
N THR A 283 8.74 19.78 -11.94
CA THR A 283 9.97 19.58 -12.73
C THR A 283 10.88 18.54 -12.08
N GLN A 284 11.06 18.63 -10.75
CA GLN A 284 11.82 17.67 -9.97
C GLN A 284 11.17 16.28 -10.00
N ARG A 285 9.84 16.19 -9.80
CA ARG A 285 9.11 14.92 -9.90
C ARG A 285 9.32 14.24 -11.24
N THR A 286 9.21 15.00 -12.32
CA THR A 286 9.40 14.49 -13.69
C THR A 286 10.84 14.01 -13.92
N ARG A 287 11.84 14.78 -13.47
CA ARG A 287 13.25 14.40 -13.56
C ARG A 287 13.54 13.12 -12.77
N THR A 288 13.07 13.03 -11.52
CA THR A 288 13.29 11.85 -10.67
C THR A 288 12.65 10.60 -11.25
N LEU A 289 11.41 10.69 -11.74
CA LEU A 289 10.76 9.56 -12.40
C LEU A 289 11.51 9.15 -13.66
N ASN A 290 11.98 10.08 -14.50
CA ASN A 290 12.74 9.75 -15.70
C ASN A 290 14.08 9.07 -15.35
N ALA A 291 14.80 9.57 -14.35
CA ALA A 291 16.04 8.94 -13.88
C ALA A 291 15.79 7.50 -13.39
N PHE A 292 14.69 7.28 -12.66
CA PHE A 292 14.27 5.93 -12.23
C PHE A 292 13.84 5.03 -13.41
N LYS A 293 13.14 5.59 -14.41
CA LYS A 293 12.75 4.87 -15.64
C LYS A 293 13.94 4.45 -16.49
N ASN A 294 14.97 5.29 -16.55
CA ASN A 294 16.17 5.06 -17.34
C ASN A 294 17.21 4.19 -16.62
N GLY A 295 16.99 3.85 -15.34
CA GLY A 295 17.94 3.08 -14.54
C GLY A 295 19.13 3.90 -14.03
N GLU A 296 19.06 5.23 -14.07
CA GLU A 296 20.05 6.11 -13.41
C GLU A 296 19.87 6.10 -11.89
N GLN A 297 18.65 5.82 -11.44
CA GLN A 297 18.31 5.56 -10.04
C GLN A 297 17.70 4.15 -9.97
N ASP A 298 18.24 3.31 -9.10
CA ASP A 298 17.74 1.95 -8.91
C ASP A 298 16.67 1.89 -7.81
N ILE A 299 16.65 2.88 -6.93
CA ILE A 299 15.82 2.92 -5.73
C ILE A 299 15.01 4.21 -5.68
N LEU A 300 13.68 4.09 -5.62
CA LEU A 300 12.78 5.21 -5.40
C LEU A 300 12.18 5.09 -4.00
N ILE A 301 12.33 6.11 -3.16
CA ILE A 301 11.74 6.14 -1.81
C ILE A 301 10.55 7.07 -1.81
N ALA A 302 9.35 6.55 -1.58
CA ALA A 302 8.12 7.31 -1.73
C ALA A 302 7.19 7.21 -0.51
N THR A 303 6.38 8.25 -0.32
CA THR A 303 5.20 8.16 0.56
C THR A 303 4.01 7.60 -0.22
N ASP A 304 3.00 7.11 0.49
CA ASP A 304 1.76 6.61 -0.13
C ASP A 304 1.15 7.59 -1.11
N VAL A 305 1.02 8.85 -0.71
CA VAL A 305 0.43 9.91 -1.53
C VAL A 305 1.26 10.16 -2.79
N ALA A 306 2.60 10.13 -2.66
CA ALA A 306 3.47 10.42 -3.78
C ALA A 306 3.52 9.25 -4.77
N ALA A 307 3.54 8.00 -4.32
CA ALA A 307 3.60 6.83 -5.19
C ALA A 307 2.25 6.41 -5.81
N ARG A 308 1.16 7.12 -5.50
CA ARG A 308 -0.11 6.97 -6.21
C ARG A 308 0.02 7.52 -7.64
N GLY A 309 -0.56 6.82 -8.62
CA GLY A 309 -0.49 7.25 -10.02
C GLY A 309 0.91 7.26 -10.67
N ILE A 310 1.97 6.79 -10.00
CA ILE A 310 3.27 6.66 -10.66
C ILE A 310 3.21 5.48 -11.63
N ASP A 311 3.47 5.80 -12.90
CA ASP A 311 3.65 4.83 -13.96
C ASP A 311 5.13 4.62 -14.20
N VAL A 312 5.69 3.62 -13.53
CA VAL A 312 7.08 3.23 -13.72
C VAL A 312 7.11 1.82 -14.31
N PRO A 313 7.84 1.58 -15.42
CA PRO A 313 8.08 0.25 -15.93
C PRO A 313 8.82 -0.63 -14.91
N GLU A 314 8.44 -1.91 -14.86
CA GLU A 314 9.19 -3.02 -14.24
C GLU A 314 9.81 -2.76 -12.85
N ILE A 315 8.98 -2.39 -11.87
CA ILE A 315 9.42 -2.47 -10.46
C ILE A 315 9.56 -3.95 -10.10
N GLY A 316 10.79 -4.44 -9.96
CA GLY A 316 11.07 -5.82 -9.55
C GLY A 316 10.77 -6.09 -8.07
N MET A 317 10.93 -5.06 -7.24
CA MET A 317 10.71 -5.17 -5.80
C MET A 317 10.02 -3.94 -5.20
N VAL A 318 9.01 -4.17 -4.38
CA VAL A 318 8.42 -3.17 -3.49
C VAL A 318 8.81 -3.49 -2.06
N ILE A 319 9.38 -2.53 -1.34
CA ILE A 319 9.73 -2.67 0.08
C ILE A 319 8.84 -1.76 0.92
N HIS A 320 8.17 -2.31 1.92
CA HIS A 320 7.44 -1.56 2.94
C HIS A 320 8.39 -1.33 4.12
N ALA A 321 9.17 -0.25 4.08
CA ALA A 321 10.04 0.14 5.19
C ALA A 321 9.20 0.55 6.42
N ASP A 322 8.11 1.28 6.17
CA ASP A 322 7.02 1.42 7.12
C ASP A 322 5.91 0.42 6.83
N VAL A 323 5.50 -0.33 7.86
CA VAL A 323 4.38 -1.27 7.79
C VAL A 323 3.08 -0.55 7.35
N PRO A 324 2.32 -1.11 6.38
CA PRO A 324 1.02 -0.57 5.95
C PRO A 324 0.01 -0.50 7.12
N THR A 325 -0.91 0.45 7.03
CA THR A 325 -1.94 0.67 8.07
C THR A 325 -3.12 -0.29 7.98
N ASP A 326 -3.45 -0.69 6.76
CA ASP A 326 -4.63 -1.48 6.41
C ASP A 326 -4.39 -2.29 5.11
N VAL A 327 -5.40 -3.07 4.72
CA VAL A 327 -5.39 -3.99 3.58
C VAL A 327 -5.35 -3.24 2.25
N GLU A 328 -6.05 -2.11 2.15
CA GLU A 328 -6.16 -1.32 0.93
C GLU A 328 -4.80 -0.68 0.63
N ASN A 329 -4.18 -0.07 1.65
CA ASN A 329 -2.83 0.46 1.58
C ASN A 329 -1.81 -0.61 1.18
N TYR A 330 -1.87 -1.80 1.78
CA TYR A 330 -0.98 -2.90 1.42
C TYR A 330 -1.13 -3.34 -0.04
N THR A 331 -2.38 -3.53 -0.49
CA THR A 331 -2.69 -3.97 -1.86
C THR A 331 -2.23 -2.94 -2.89
N HIS A 332 -2.45 -1.65 -2.62
CA HIS A 332 -2.01 -0.56 -3.50
C HIS A 332 -0.49 -0.44 -3.64
N ARG A 333 0.24 -0.66 -2.54
CA ARG A 333 1.70 -0.66 -2.52
C ARG A 333 2.27 -1.89 -3.22
N SER A 334 1.81 -3.09 -2.87
CA SER A 334 2.29 -4.33 -3.45
C SER A 334 1.99 -4.43 -4.95
N GLY A 335 0.81 -3.95 -5.40
CA GLY A 335 0.45 -3.86 -6.81
C GLY A 335 1.26 -2.85 -7.65
N ARG A 336 2.35 -2.27 -7.11
CA ARG A 336 3.36 -1.54 -7.89
C ARG A 336 4.36 -2.47 -8.56
N THR A 337 4.48 -3.71 -8.10
CA THR A 337 5.24 -4.79 -8.76
C THR A 337 4.28 -5.85 -9.30
N GLY A 338 4.79 -6.85 -10.02
CA GLY A 338 3.97 -7.97 -10.52
C GLY A 338 3.01 -7.59 -11.64
N ARG A 339 3.34 -6.60 -12.47
CA ARG A 339 2.46 -6.07 -13.54
C ARG A 339 2.73 -6.75 -14.88
N ALA A 340 1.70 -6.79 -15.74
CA ALA A 340 1.78 -7.28 -17.12
C ALA A 340 2.36 -8.71 -17.27
N GLY A 341 2.08 -9.61 -16.31
CA GLY A 341 2.54 -11.00 -16.34
C GLY A 341 3.99 -11.22 -15.88
N HIS A 342 4.69 -10.17 -15.48
CA HIS A 342 6.01 -10.30 -14.85
C HIS A 342 5.88 -10.64 -13.37
N LYS A 343 6.79 -11.47 -12.86
CA LYS A 343 6.87 -11.78 -11.43
C LYS A 343 7.44 -10.60 -10.65
N GLY A 344 6.86 -10.33 -9.48
CA GLY A 344 7.27 -9.26 -8.58
C GLY A 344 7.59 -9.75 -7.17
N ARG A 345 8.22 -8.90 -6.36
CA ARG A 345 8.46 -9.18 -4.93
C ARG A 345 7.94 -8.06 -4.06
N SER A 346 7.14 -8.38 -3.04
CA SER A 346 6.71 -7.42 -2.02
C SER A 346 7.30 -7.78 -0.66
N VAL A 347 8.24 -6.98 -0.19
CA VAL A 347 9.01 -7.21 1.04
C VAL A 347 8.52 -6.29 2.15
N LEU A 348 8.14 -6.85 3.30
CA LEU A 348 7.75 -6.07 4.48
C LEU A 348 8.87 -6.08 5.51
N MET A 349 9.30 -4.90 5.95
CA MET A 349 10.15 -4.74 7.13
C MET A 349 9.25 -4.67 8.35
N VAL A 350 9.23 -5.73 9.15
CA VAL A 350 8.24 -5.92 10.22
C VAL A 350 8.90 -5.78 11.60
N PRO A 351 8.74 -4.62 12.27
CA PRO A 351 9.08 -4.49 13.68
C PRO A 351 8.35 -5.54 14.51
N VAL A 352 9.02 -6.10 15.52
CA VAL A 352 8.43 -7.12 16.41
C VAL A 352 7.07 -6.70 16.98
N GLN A 353 6.89 -5.43 17.35
CA GLN A 353 5.63 -4.94 17.91
C GLN A 353 4.48 -4.87 16.88
N ALA A 354 4.80 -4.78 15.58
CA ALA A 354 3.82 -4.66 14.50
C ALA A 354 3.38 -6.02 13.92
N GLN A 355 4.02 -7.13 14.32
CA GLN A 355 3.83 -8.45 13.71
C GLN A 355 2.36 -8.91 13.67
N ASN A 356 1.61 -8.76 14.77
CA ASN A 356 0.19 -9.15 14.84
C ASN A 356 -0.72 -8.27 13.97
N ARG A 357 -0.34 -7.02 13.72
CA ARG A 357 -1.07 -6.15 12.81
C ARG A 357 -0.80 -6.56 11.37
N VAL A 358 0.46 -6.81 11.02
CA VAL A 358 0.87 -7.28 9.69
C VAL A 358 0.18 -8.59 9.32
N ARG A 359 0.18 -9.58 10.21
CA ARG A 359 -0.51 -10.86 9.96
C ARG A 359 -2.00 -10.69 9.65
N ARG A 360 -2.69 -9.77 10.36
CA ARG A 360 -4.10 -9.45 10.08
C ARG A 360 -4.28 -8.80 8.71
N ILE A 361 -3.44 -7.84 8.37
CA ILE A 361 -3.45 -7.18 7.06
C ILE A 361 -3.26 -8.21 5.94
N LEU A 362 -2.24 -9.07 6.05
CA LEU A 362 -1.96 -10.11 5.04
C LEU A 362 -3.10 -11.12 4.91
N SER A 363 -3.63 -11.61 6.04
CA SER A 363 -4.76 -12.54 6.05
C SER A 363 -6.02 -11.93 5.42
N SER A 364 -6.33 -10.68 5.74
CA SER A 364 -7.47 -9.97 5.14
C SER A 364 -7.25 -9.62 3.67
N ALA A 365 -5.99 -9.51 3.22
CA ALA A 365 -5.63 -9.39 1.80
C ALA A 365 -5.67 -10.73 1.05
N GLY A 366 -5.87 -11.86 1.74
CA GLY A 366 -5.77 -13.20 1.15
C GLY A 366 -4.35 -13.58 0.74
N VAL A 367 -3.33 -13.02 1.41
CA VAL A 367 -1.91 -13.22 1.08
C VAL A 367 -1.20 -14.04 2.14
N GLU A 368 -0.50 -15.09 1.71
CA GLU A 368 0.52 -15.77 2.52
C GLU A 368 1.90 -15.19 2.21
N ALA A 369 2.55 -14.64 3.23
CA ALA A 369 3.93 -14.14 3.12
C ALA A 369 4.93 -15.16 3.68
N GLN A 370 6.06 -15.30 3.01
CA GLN A 370 7.22 -16.06 3.50
C GLN A 370 7.94 -15.25 4.58
N TRP A 371 7.88 -15.73 5.82
CA TRP A 371 8.63 -15.15 6.93
C TRP A 371 10.05 -15.69 6.93
N GLN A 372 11.04 -14.81 6.84
CA GLN A 372 12.44 -15.22 6.78
C GLN A 372 13.36 -14.14 7.39
N PRO A 373 14.55 -14.52 7.90
CA PRO A 373 15.52 -13.54 8.36
C PRO A 373 15.95 -12.59 7.24
N VAL A 374 16.44 -11.42 7.65
CA VAL A 374 17.06 -10.46 6.74
C VAL A 374 18.30 -11.11 6.11
N PRO A 375 18.61 -10.88 4.82
CA PRO A 375 19.82 -11.39 4.21
C PRO A 375 21.07 -11.03 5.01
N SER A 376 21.89 -12.02 5.32
CA SER A 376 23.17 -11.85 6.00
C SER A 376 24.26 -11.32 5.04
N PRO A 377 25.36 -10.75 5.57
CA PRO A 377 26.50 -10.33 4.74
C PRO A 377 27.03 -11.44 3.83
N ALA A 378 27.17 -12.66 4.36
CA ALA A 378 27.61 -13.83 3.60
C ALA A 378 26.65 -14.20 2.46
N GLN A 379 25.34 -14.04 2.66
CA GLN A 379 24.35 -14.27 1.59
C GLN A 379 24.39 -13.19 0.50
N ILE A 380 24.73 -11.95 0.87
CA ILE A 380 24.94 -10.85 -0.08
C ILE A 380 26.18 -11.14 -0.93
N GLU A 381 27.32 -11.43 -0.31
CA GLU A 381 28.57 -11.79 -1.00
C GLU A 381 28.36 -12.98 -1.94
N LYS A 382 27.76 -14.07 -1.44
CA LYS A 382 27.43 -15.25 -2.27
C LYS A 382 26.59 -14.91 -3.50
N ARG A 383 25.64 -13.96 -3.39
CA ARG A 383 24.83 -13.52 -4.53
C ARG A 383 25.66 -12.76 -5.55
N TYR A 384 26.55 -11.87 -5.11
CA TYR A 384 27.45 -11.13 -5.99
C TYR A 384 28.38 -12.07 -6.75
N THR A 385 29.03 -12.99 -6.05
CA THR A 385 29.87 -14.05 -6.65
C THR A 385 29.08 -14.87 -7.66
N LYS A 386 27.85 -15.28 -7.34
CA LYS A 386 27.00 -16.05 -8.25
C LYS A 386 26.66 -15.27 -9.53
N LYS A 387 26.29 -13.99 -9.41
CA LYS A 387 26.00 -13.13 -10.57
C LYS A 387 27.24 -12.93 -11.42
N PHE A 388 28.37 -12.61 -10.81
CA PHE A 388 29.65 -12.43 -11.49
C PHE A 388 30.05 -13.67 -12.28
N ARG A 389 30.00 -14.86 -11.66
CA ARG A 389 30.31 -16.14 -12.34
C ARG A 389 29.38 -16.41 -13.53
N ARG A 390 28.08 -16.15 -13.38
CA ARG A 390 27.13 -16.30 -14.48
C ARG A 390 27.47 -15.35 -15.64
N ASP A 391 27.75 -14.09 -15.34
CA ASP A 391 28.06 -13.08 -16.34
C ASP A 391 29.41 -13.42 -17.03
N LEU A 392 30.40 -13.94 -16.29
CA LEU A 392 31.65 -14.48 -16.83
C LEU A 392 31.41 -15.67 -17.78
N HIS A 393 30.60 -16.65 -17.38
CA HIS A 393 30.27 -17.78 -18.26
C HIS A 393 29.54 -17.35 -19.54
N ALA A 394 28.71 -16.30 -19.47
CA ALA A 394 28.06 -15.75 -20.66
C ALA A 394 29.08 -15.14 -21.63
N ILE A 395 30.08 -14.40 -21.11
CA ILE A 395 31.16 -13.85 -21.94
C ILE A 395 32.01 -14.96 -22.55
N LEU A 396 32.36 -15.99 -21.78
CA LEU A 396 33.16 -17.12 -22.27
C LEU A 396 32.44 -17.92 -23.37
N ALA A 397 31.10 -17.93 -23.38
CA ALA A 397 30.31 -18.59 -24.41
C ALA A 397 30.25 -17.81 -25.72
N ASP A 398 30.56 -16.50 -25.71
CA ASP A 398 30.58 -15.64 -26.90
C ASP A 398 32.00 -15.14 -27.17
N SER A 399 32.71 -15.88 -28.02
CA SER A 399 34.10 -15.62 -28.38
C SER A 399 34.31 -14.29 -29.12
N SER A 400 33.24 -13.66 -29.62
CA SER A 400 33.31 -12.36 -30.32
C SER A 400 33.51 -11.17 -29.38
N LEU A 401 33.26 -11.34 -28.08
CA LEU A 401 33.39 -10.30 -27.07
C LEU A 401 34.83 -10.06 -26.61
N VAL A 402 35.77 -10.93 -26.99
CA VAL A 402 37.18 -10.85 -26.59
C VAL A 402 38.01 -10.34 -27.76
N SER A 403 38.74 -9.23 -27.55
CA SER A 403 39.59 -8.66 -28.62
C SER A 403 40.84 -9.50 -28.88
N GLU A 404 41.33 -9.50 -30.12
CA GLU A 404 42.59 -10.17 -30.50
C GLU A 404 43.78 -9.74 -29.63
N LYS A 405 43.82 -8.47 -29.20
CA LYS A 405 44.84 -7.94 -28.27
C LYS A 405 44.81 -8.63 -26.91
N GLN A 406 43.61 -8.89 -26.37
CA GLN A 406 43.45 -9.60 -25.09
C GLN A 406 43.89 -11.06 -25.20
N VAL A 407 43.60 -11.72 -26.33
CA VAL A 407 44.04 -13.11 -26.59
C VAL A 407 45.56 -13.20 -26.72
N ALA A 408 46.18 -12.26 -27.44
CA ALA A 408 47.63 -12.19 -27.57
C ALA A 408 48.31 -11.99 -26.19
N TYR A 409 47.80 -11.07 -25.37
CA TYR A 409 48.33 -10.84 -24.03
C TYR A 409 48.09 -12.04 -23.08
N ALA A 410 46.94 -12.71 -23.19
CA ALA A 410 46.68 -13.93 -22.42
C ALA A 410 47.70 -15.04 -22.77
N SER A 411 48.10 -15.16 -24.03
CA SER A 411 49.12 -16.12 -24.48
C SER A 411 50.48 -15.84 -23.82
N VAL A 412 50.88 -14.56 -23.74
CA VAL A 412 52.11 -14.14 -23.04
C VAL A 412 52.07 -14.51 -21.55
N LEU A 413 50.92 -14.35 -20.89
CA LEU A 413 50.78 -14.72 -19.47
C LEU A 413 50.91 -16.25 -19.27
N LEU A 414 50.34 -17.05 -20.17
CA LEU A 414 50.38 -18.52 -20.10
C LEU A 414 51.79 -19.09 -20.27
N GLU A 415 52.72 -18.35 -20.88
CA GLU A 415 54.14 -18.74 -20.96
C GLU A 415 54.89 -18.54 -19.62
N GLN A 416 54.39 -17.65 -18.74
CA GLN A 416 55.11 -17.20 -17.54
C GLN A 416 54.57 -17.80 -16.23
N ARG A 417 53.29 -18.22 -16.21
CA ARG A 417 52.57 -18.65 -15.01
C ARG A 417 51.59 -19.77 -15.36
N GLU A 418 51.27 -20.58 -14.36
CA GLU A 418 50.23 -21.61 -14.52
C GLU A 418 48.85 -20.98 -14.79
N PRO A 419 48.03 -21.55 -15.69
CA PRO A 419 46.73 -20.99 -16.04
C PRO A 419 45.83 -20.74 -14.82
N ALA A 420 45.88 -21.63 -13.84
CA ALA A 420 45.05 -21.54 -12.64
C ALA A 420 45.40 -20.31 -11.78
N GLU A 421 46.69 -19.95 -11.69
CA GLU A 421 47.16 -18.79 -10.92
C GLU A 421 46.75 -17.48 -11.58
N ILE A 422 46.86 -17.41 -12.92
CA ILE A 422 46.43 -16.24 -13.70
C ILE A 422 44.92 -16.03 -13.54
N ILE A 423 44.13 -17.10 -13.70
CA ILE A 423 42.67 -17.03 -13.55
C ILE A 423 42.29 -16.62 -12.13
N ALA A 424 42.94 -17.19 -11.11
CA ALA A 424 42.68 -16.80 -9.72
C ALA A 424 42.97 -15.32 -9.45
N ALA A 425 44.09 -14.79 -9.96
CA ALA A 425 44.43 -13.37 -9.84
C ALA A 425 43.45 -12.46 -10.57
N LEU A 426 43.06 -12.82 -11.80
CA LEU A 426 42.06 -12.07 -12.58
C LEU A 426 40.68 -12.10 -11.90
N LEU A 427 40.26 -13.24 -11.36
CA LEU A 427 39.03 -13.35 -10.59
C LEU A 427 39.08 -12.48 -9.33
N GLN A 428 40.21 -12.47 -8.62
CA GLN A 428 40.38 -11.60 -7.44
C GLN A 428 40.29 -10.11 -7.79
N MET A 429 40.82 -9.70 -8.94
CA MET A 429 40.73 -8.31 -9.42
C MET A 429 39.33 -7.93 -9.94
N ALA A 430 38.66 -8.88 -10.61
CA ALA A 430 37.42 -8.62 -11.32
C ALA A 430 36.15 -8.91 -10.50
N GLU A 431 36.24 -9.73 -9.44
CA GLU A 431 35.08 -10.09 -8.63
C GLU A 431 34.52 -8.84 -7.93
N PRO A 432 33.30 -8.41 -8.30
CA PRO A 432 32.75 -7.15 -7.82
C PRO A 432 32.40 -7.27 -6.34
N GLN A 433 32.96 -6.39 -5.53
CA GLN A 433 32.51 -6.23 -4.16
C GLN A 433 31.22 -5.38 -4.12
N PRO A 434 30.32 -5.64 -3.17
CA PRO A 434 29.20 -4.74 -2.92
C PRO A 434 29.71 -3.35 -2.53
N ALA A 435 28.95 -2.31 -2.89
CA ALA A 435 29.27 -0.92 -2.55
C ALA A 435 29.46 -0.73 -1.03
N LEU A 436 28.83 -1.61 -0.25
CA LEU A 436 28.95 -1.69 1.20
C LEU A 436 29.06 -3.16 1.60
N LYS A 437 29.80 -3.44 2.67
CA LYS A 437 29.65 -4.72 3.37
C LYS A 437 28.27 -4.77 4.01
N GLY A 438 27.59 -5.91 3.88
CA GLY A 438 26.32 -6.12 4.58
C GLY A 438 26.50 -5.96 6.09
N TYR A 439 25.45 -5.52 6.77
CA TYR A 439 25.44 -5.41 8.22
C TYR A 439 25.08 -6.73 8.89
N SER A 440 25.68 -7.03 10.05
CA SER A 440 25.17 -8.06 10.93
C SER A 440 23.89 -7.55 11.61
N VAL A 441 22.75 -8.17 11.30
CA VAL A 441 21.45 -7.87 11.89
C VAL A 441 21.10 -8.99 12.87
N GLU A 442 20.68 -8.64 14.08
CA GLU A 442 20.33 -9.62 15.10
C GLU A 442 19.08 -10.42 14.69
N GLU A 443 19.22 -11.74 14.54
CA GLU A 443 18.08 -12.59 14.22
C GLU A 443 17.00 -12.55 15.31
N VAL A 444 15.73 -12.53 14.88
CA VAL A 444 14.57 -12.55 15.79
C VAL A 444 13.79 -13.85 15.63
N ALA A 445 14.14 -14.86 16.43
CA ALA A 445 13.55 -16.20 16.36
C ALA A 445 12.01 -16.21 16.40
N GLU A 446 11.36 -16.89 15.45
CA GLU A 446 9.92 -17.13 15.41
C GLU A 446 9.48 -17.93 16.65
N GLY A 447 8.85 -17.25 17.61
CA GLY A 447 8.49 -17.84 18.91
C GLY A 447 8.58 -16.86 20.08
N SER A 448 9.32 -15.75 19.91
CA SER A 448 9.26 -14.62 20.83
C SER A 448 8.00 -13.76 20.59
N SER A 449 6.84 -14.40 20.59
CA SER A 449 5.58 -13.69 20.81
C SER A 449 5.64 -13.03 22.18
N ALA A 450 5.46 -11.70 22.19
CA ALA A 450 5.06 -10.92 23.36
C ALA A 450 3.62 -11.30 23.83
N GLY A 451 3.42 -12.59 24.07
CA GLY A 451 2.14 -13.26 24.28
C GLY A 451 2.42 -14.64 24.87
N GLY A 452 3.10 -14.63 26.00
CA GLY A 452 3.60 -15.80 26.67
C GLY A 452 4.30 -15.36 27.94
N ALA A 453 3.55 -14.74 28.86
CA ALA A 453 3.92 -14.74 30.26
C ALA A 453 3.82 -16.19 30.80
N GLY A 454 4.53 -17.11 30.16
CA GLY A 454 4.94 -18.36 30.73
C GLY A 454 5.84 -17.98 31.88
N ARG A 455 5.23 -17.81 33.05
CA ARG A 455 5.65 -18.40 34.31
C ARG A 455 7.17 -18.67 34.35
N ARG A 456 7.97 -17.63 34.19
CA ARG A 456 9.30 -17.61 34.80
C ARG A 456 8.98 -17.83 36.26
N ARG A 457 9.40 -18.98 36.81
CA ARG A 457 9.60 -19.15 38.24
C ARG A 457 10.54 -18.01 38.65
N ARG A 458 9.97 -16.82 38.87
CA ARG A 458 10.56 -15.78 39.69
C ARG A 458 10.54 -16.42 41.06
N SER A 459 11.73 -16.77 41.53
CA SER A 459 12.08 -16.80 42.94
C SER A 459 11.08 -15.99 43.77
N ALA A 460 10.20 -16.68 44.48
CA ALA A 460 9.40 -16.06 45.53
C ALA A 460 10.27 -15.91 46.78
N PRO A 461 9.87 -15.12 47.78
CA PRO A 461 9.34 -13.76 47.69
C PRO A 461 10.05 -12.84 48.70
N GLY A 462 10.34 -11.60 48.32
CA GLY A 462 10.40 -10.55 49.35
C GLY A 462 9.00 -10.40 49.95
N SER A 463 8.88 -10.16 51.25
CA SER A 463 7.57 -9.80 51.82
C SER A 463 7.04 -8.55 51.11
N PHE A 464 5.73 -8.48 50.92
CA PHE A 464 5.07 -7.33 50.31
C PHE A 464 4.11 -6.70 51.31
N GLN A 465 4.05 -5.38 51.30
CA GLN A 465 3.14 -4.57 52.09
C GLN A 465 2.02 -4.05 51.19
N GLY A 466 0.77 -4.27 51.59
CA GLY A 466 -0.42 -3.77 50.88
C GLY A 466 -0.69 -2.29 51.14
N PHE A 467 -1.11 -1.59 50.10
CA PHE A 467 -1.55 -0.20 50.06
C PHE A 467 -2.88 -0.07 49.30
N GLU A 468 -3.60 1.00 49.57
CA GLU A 468 -4.84 1.37 48.89
C GLU A 468 -4.73 2.79 48.34
N ILE A 469 -5.20 3.00 47.11
CA ILE A 469 -5.31 4.29 46.44
C ILE A 469 -6.78 4.58 46.14
N ASN A 470 -7.25 5.80 46.44
CA ASN A 470 -8.63 6.24 46.17
C ASN A 470 -8.90 6.54 44.67
N TRP A 471 -8.30 5.74 43.79
CA TRP A 471 -8.39 5.81 42.34
C TRP A 471 -8.86 4.46 41.78
N GLY A 472 -10.17 4.35 41.57
CA GLY A 472 -10.82 3.17 40.99
C GLY A 472 -11.19 3.30 39.52
N LYS A 473 -11.75 2.24 38.95
CA LYS A 473 -12.15 2.14 37.53
C LYS A 473 -13.10 3.26 37.09
N GLN A 474 -14.01 3.70 37.95
CA GLN A 474 -14.96 4.79 37.67
C GLN A 474 -14.27 6.14 37.45
N LYS A 475 -13.07 6.31 38.02
CA LYS A 475 -12.20 7.49 37.82
C LYS A 475 -11.10 7.22 36.78
N GLY A 476 -11.28 6.22 35.92
CA GLY A 476 -10.37 5.89 34.81
C GLY A 476 -9.10 5.14 35.20
N ALA A 477 -9.05 4.50 36.38
CA ALA A 477 -7.89 3.72 36.79
C ALA A 477 -7.69 2.47 35.93
N THR A 478 -6.46 2.24 35.47
CA THR A 478 -6.00 0.97 34.90
C THR A 478 -4.71 0.54 35.59
N ALA A 479 -4.38 -0.76 35.58
CA ALA A 479 -3.17 -1.26 36.23
C ALA A 479 -1.90 -0.55 35.73
N SER A 480 -1.80 -0.25 34.43
CA SER A 480 -0.68 0.50 33.86
C SER A 480 -0.63 1.95 34.37
N ARG A 481 -1.78 2.63 34.50
CA ARG A 481 -1.82 4.03 34.97
C ARG A 481 -1.47 4.12 36.45
N ILE A 482 -1.95 3.18 37.26
CA ILE A 482 -1.57 3.07 38.66
C ILE A 482 -0.07 2.78 38.76
N LEU A 483 0.45 1.78 38.05
CA LEU A 483 1.88 1.46 38.07
C LEU A 483 2.74 2.67 37.70
N SER A 484 2.42 3.38 36.61
CA SER A 484 3.14 4.58 36.20
C SER A 484 3.05 5.70 37.24
N HIS A 485 1.89 5.89 37.88
CA HIS A 485 1.73 6.86 38.96
C HIS A 485 2.59 6.48 40.18
N LEU A 486 2.61 5.20 40.57
CA LEU A 486 3.39 4.70 41.71
C LEU A 486 4.90 4.78 41.47
N CYS A 487 5.39 4.37 40.29
CA CYS A 487 6.81 4.46 39.94
C CYS A 487 7.28 5.92 39.92
N ARG A 488 6.49 6.82 39.34
CA ARG A 488 6.79 8.27 39.30
C ARG A 488 6.77 8.89 40.69
N ARG A 489 5.70 8.67 41.45
CA ARG A 489 5.48 9.34 42.75
C ARG A 489 6.36 8.76 43.85
N GLY A 490 6.58 7.45 43.83
CA GLY A 490 7.30 6.70 44.87
C GLY A 490 8.78 6.49 44.61
N ASN A 491 9.29 6.93 43.46
CA ASN A 491 10.63 6.57 42.96
C ASN A 491 10.88 5.04 42.97
N LEU A 492 9.86 4.27 42.62
CA LEU A 492 9.88 2.80 42.64
C LEU A 492 10.14 2.27 41.23
N SER A 493 10.95 1.22 41.14
CA SER A 493 11.02 0.39 39.95
C SER A 493 9.76 -0.47 39.80
N SER A 494 9.43 -0.87 38.58
CA SER A 494 8.29 -1.77 38.33
C SER A 494 8.44 -3.15 38.99
N ALA A 495 9.65 -3.53 39.40
CA ALA A 495 9.92 -4.77 40.11
C ALA A 495 9.55 -4.71 41.60
N GLU A 496 9.48 -3.51 42.17
CA GLU A 496 9.15 -3.28 43.58
C GLU A 496 7.63 -3.18 43.81
N VAL A 497 6.84 -3.10 42.74
CA VAL A 497 5.38 -3.08 42.79
C VAL A 497 4.85 -4.49 42.52
N GLY A 498 4.16 -5.04 43.52
CA GLY A 498 3.53 -6.36 43.48
C GLY A 498 2.16 -6.34 42.78
N ALA A 499 1.23 -7.17 43.26
CA ALA A 499 -0.09 -7.28 42.63
C ALA A 499 -0.85 -5.94 42.70
N ILE A 500 -1.49 -5.53 41.59
CA ILE A 500 -2.40 -4.37 41.53
C ILE A 500 -3.81 -4.89 41.25
N ARG A 501 -4.77 -4.61 42.13
CA ARG A 501 -6.18 -4.96 41.99
C ARG A 501 -7.02 -3.70 41.85
N ILE A 502 -7.67 -3.56 40.70
CA ILE A 502 -8.51 -2.40 40.40
C ILE A 502 -9.92 -2.65 40.94
N GLY A 503 -10.36 -1.80 41.88
CA GLY A 503 -11.74 -1.80 42.36
C GLY A 503 -12.58 -0.71 41.67
N PRO A 504 -13.90 -0.66 41.95
CA PRO A 504 -14.81 0.30 41.32
C PRO A 504 -14.48 1.76 41.67
N SER A 505 -14.26 2.04 42.95
CA SER A 505 -14.04 3.39 43.51
C SER A 505 -12.61 3.60 44.06
N SER A 506 -11.96 2.55 44.55
CA SER A 506 -10.56 2.52 44.98
C SER A 506 -9.83 1.30 44.39
N SER A 507 -8.49 1.30 44.42
CA SER A 507 -7.66 0.18 43.97
C SER A 507 -6.66 -0.20 45.06
N THR A 508 -6.27 -1.46 45.12
CA THR A 508 -5.24 -1.94 46.06
C THR A 508 -4.00 -2.38 45.29
N PHE A 509 -2.83 -2.23 45.91
CA PHE A 509 -1.57 -2.67 45.34
C PHE A 509 -0.58 -3.06 46.42
N GLU A 510 0.48 -3.75 46.02
CA GLU A 510 1.53 -4.23 46.91
C GLU A 510 2.86 -3.55 46.59
N ILE A 511 3.66 -3.26 47.60
CA ILE A 511 5.05 -2.78 47.46
C ILE A 511 5.96 -3.70 48.27
N ALA A 512 7.15 -4.02 47.75
CA ALA A 512 8.15 -4.78 48.47
C ALA A 512 8.45 -4.13 49.84
N THR A 513 8.44 -4.92 50.92
CA THR A 513 8.56 -4.41 52.30
C THR A 513 9.81 -3.55 52.50
N ALA A 514 10.92 -3.86 51.80
CA ALA A 514 12.16 -3.09 51.84
C ALA A 514 11.99 -1.60 51.46
N GLY A 515 11.00 -1.26 50.62
CA GLY A 515 10.71 0.11 50.18
C GLY A 515 9.41 0.69 50.74
N ALA A 516 8.62 -0.08 51.49
CA ALA A 516 7.26 0.28 51.88
C ALA A 516 7.20 1.50 52.85
N ASP A 517 8.11 1.58 53.82
CA ASP A 517 8.12 2.68 54.80
C ASP A 517 8.55 4.02 54.16
N ALA A 518 9.52 3.96 53.24
CA ALA A 518 9.96 5.13 52.47
C ALA A 518 8.83 5.64 51.56
N PHE A 519 8.16 4.71 50.87
CA PHE A 519 7.02 5.03 50.02
C PHE A 519 5.85 5.65 50.79
N GLU A 520 5.52 5.14 51.98
CA GLU A 520 4.47 5.68 52.83
C GLU A 520 4.77 7.14 53.22
N LYS A 521 6.01 7.44 53.59
CA LYS A 521 6.43 8.82 53.95
C LYS A 521 6.28 9.78 52.77
N ILE A 522 6.63 9.35 51.56
CA ILE A 522 6.47 10.15 50.33
C ILE A 522 4.99 10.43 50.05
N CYS A 523 4.14 9.42 50.23
CA CYS A 523 2.71 9.52 49.95
C CYS A 523 1.90 10.34 50.97
N ARG A 524 2.47 10.71 52.12
CA ARG A 524 1.83 11.60 53.11
C ARG A 524 1.68 13.03 52.59
N ARG A 525 2.55 13.46 51.67
CA ARG A 525 2.42 14.75 51.00
C ARG A 525 1.45 14.61 49.80
N PRO A 526 0.52 15.56 49.59
CA PRO A 526 -0.29 15.61 48.37
C PRO A 526 0.62 15.65 47.12
N ASP A 527 0.22 14.98 46.04
CA ASP A 527 0.92 15.09 44.74
C ASP A 527 0.43 16.37 44.05
N ASP A 528 1.35 17.27 43.69
CA ASP A 528 1.03 18.54 43.02
C ASP A 528 0.26 18.32 41.69
N ARG A 529 0.48 17.17 41.02
CA ARG A 529 -0.21 16.83 39.77
C ARG A 529 -1.57 16.18 40.00
N ASP A 530 -1.77 15.53 41.13
CA ASP A 530 -2.97 14.76 41.45
C ASP A 530 -3.38 14.96 42.93
N PRO A 531 -3.79 16.19 43.35
CA PRO A 531 -3.98 16.52 44.78
C PRO A 531 -5.10 15.73 45.45
N SER A 532 -6.05 15.25 44.64
CA SER A 532 -7.20 14.45 45.07
C SER A 532 -6.87 12.97 45.31
N VAL A 533 -5.68 12.51 44.88
CA VAL A 533 -5.25 11.12 44.97
C VAL A 533 -4.50 10.87 46.28
N ARG A 534 -5.12 10.06 47.14
CA ARG A 534 -4.64 9.66 48.46
C ARG A 534 -4.29 8.19 48.47
N ILE A 535 -3.11 7.88 49.01
CA ILE A 535 -2.60 6.53 49.19
C ILE A 535 -2.45 6.25 50.68
N ARG A 536 -2.91 5.08 51.15
CA ARG A 536 -2.82 4.66 52.55
C ARG A 536 -2.29 3.24 52.65
N ARG A 537 -1.48 2.99 53.69
CA ARG A 537 -1.02 1.64 54.02
C ARG A 537 -2.17 0.82 54.62
N ARG A 538 -2.32 -0.41 54.16
CA ARG A 538 -3.34 -1.33 54.67
C ARG A 538 -2.80 -2.08 55.90
N LYS A 539 -3.56 -2.05 57.01
CA LYS A 539 -3.24 -2.83 58.22
C LYS A 539 -3.97 -4.18 58.14
N GLY A 540 -3.24 -5.31 58.05
CA GLY A 540 -3.79 -6.67 58.15
C GLY A 540 -3.42 -7.62 56.99
N ASN A 541 -2.96 -8.83 57.34
CA ASN A 541 -2.48 -9.92 56.46
C ASN A 541 -3.54 -10.37 55.44
N ALA A 542 -3.17 -10.48 54.17
CA ALA A 542 -3.93 -11.21 53.17
C ALA A 542 -3.41 -12.65 53.08
N GLU A 543 -3.89 -13.53 53.97
CA GLU A 543 -3.87 -14.96 53.72
C GLU A 543 -4.85 -15.33 52.60
N ALA A 544 -4.57 -16.45 51.95
CA ALA A 544 -5.05 -16.84 50.65
C ALA A 544 -6.56 -17.13 50.57
N GLU A 545 -7.24 -16.53 49.58
CA GLU A 545 -8.40 -17.16 48.94
C GLU A 545 -7.98 -17.60 47.53
N HIS A 546 -7.49 -18.84 47.46
CA HIS A 546 -7.37 -19.61 46.24
C HIS A 546 -8.42 -20.73 46.31
N SER A 547 -9.63 -20.50 45.81
CA SER A 547 -10.64 -21.55 45.69
C SER A 547 -11.47 -21.40 44.41
N GLY A 548 -11.46 -22.47 43.60
CA GLY A 548 -12.60 -22.88 42.76
C GLY A 548 -12.81 -22.17 41.42
N ARG A 549 -12.16 -22.66 40.36
CA ARG A 549 -12.69 -22.55 38.98
C ARG A 549 -14.00 -23.36 38.88
N PRO A 550 -15.13 -22.80 38.39
CA PRO A 550 -16.27 -23.61 37.98
C PRO A 550 -15.94 -24.32 36.66
N LYS A 551 -16.11 -25.64 36.62
CA LYS A 551 -16.08 -26.44 35.38
C LYS A 551 -17.28 -26.03 34.51
N GLN A 552 -17.03 -25.37 33.37
CA GLN A 552 -18.05 -25.20 32.33
C GLN A 552 -18.20 -26.49 31.52
N HIS A 553 -19.41 -27.03 31.55
CA HIS A 553 -19.90 -28.12 30.72
C HIS A 553 -19.72 -27.77 29.23
N ARG A 554 -19.05 -28.65 28.48
CA ARG A 554 -19.10 -28.68 27.02
C ARG A 554 -20.45 -29.25 26.59
N SER A 555 -21.34 -28.43 26.03
CA SER A 555 -22.46 -28.93 25.23
C SER A 555 -21.96 -29.24 23.82
N LYS A 556 -22.16 -30.49 23.39
CA LYS A 556 -22.01 -30.94 22.02
C LYS A 556 -23.29 -30.56 21.26
N GLY A 557 -23.16 -29.83 20.15
CA GLY A 557 -24.24 -29.61 19.19
C GLY A 557 -23.84 -30.16 17.82
N ARG A 558 -24.48 -31.25 17.40
CA ARG A 558 -24.52 -31.76 16.02
C ARG A 558 -25.90 -32.41 15.79
N GLY A 559 -26.50 -32.08 14.63
CA GLY A 559 -27.69 -32.73 14.04
C GLY A 559 -29.03 -32.23 14.62
N ALA A 560 -30.12 -32.07 13.87
CA ALA A 560 -30.40 -32.41 12.49
C ALA A 560 -31.58 -31.56 11.99
N TYR A 561 -31.64 -31.40 10.67
CA TYR A 561 -32.68 -30.72 9.92
C TYR A 561 -33.85 -31.68 9.66
N GLY A 562 -35.08 -31.16 9.70
CA GLY A 562 -36.24 -31.68 8.98
C GLY A 562 -37.14 -32.68 9.72
N GLU A 563 -38.37 -32.28 10.04
CA GLU A 563 -39.56 -32.73 9.28
C GLU A 563 -40.84 -32.03 9.73
N ARG A 564 -41.77 -31.95 8.77
CA ARG A 564 -43.08 -31.29 8.79
C ARG A 564 -44.10 -32.03 9.67
N ALA A 565 -45.03 -31.28 10.28
CA ALA A 565 -46.49 -31.54 10.36
C ALA A 565 -47.10 -30.53 11.35
N ALA A 566 -47.91 -29.56 10.91
CA ALA A 566 -49.35 -29.64 10.62
C ALA A 566 -50.24 -29.21 11.81
N LYS A 567 -51.24 -28.38 11.46
CA LYS A 567 -52.44 -27.95 12.22
C LYS A 567 -52.25 -26.97 13.38
N ALA A 568 -52.68 -25.72 13.19
CA ALA A 568 -54.08 -25.31 13.44
C ALA A 568 -54.15 -23.78 13.64
N ARG A 569 -54.77 -23.05 12.70
CA ARG A 569 -55.60 -21.89 13.03
C ARG A 569 -56.80 -21.84 12.09
N ALA A 570 -57.96 -22.03 12.69
CA ALA A 570 -59.26 -21.85 12.11
C ALA A 570 -59.70 -20.38 12.24
N GLY A 571 -60.60 -19.98 11.35
CA GLY A 571 -61.39 -18.74 11.41
C GLY A 571 -60.93 -17.72 10.38
N GLY A 572 -61.61 -17.45 9.28
CA GLY A 572 -62.93 -17.87 8.80
C GLY A 572 -63.43 -16.80 7.83
N HIS A 573 -64.13 -17.18 6.77
CA HIS A 573 -65.14 -16.37 6.05
C HIS A 573 -65.87 -17.29 5.06
N GLY A 574 -67.16 -17.54 5.31
CA GLY A 574 -68.12 -18.06 4.33
C GLY A 574 -68.61 -16.92 3.42
N SER A 575 -68.78 -17.18 2.12
CA SER A 575 -70.08 -17.45 1.44
C SER A 575 -70.99 -16.22 1.39
N HIS A 576 -71.54 -15.74 0.27
CA HIS A 576 -71.99 -16.31 -1.00
C HIS A 576 -72.15 -15.18 -2.02
N GLY A 577 -72.16 -15.51 -3.32
CA GLY A 577 -72.63 -14.62 -4.39
C GLY A 577 -71.67 -14.54 -5.54
#